data_AF-A0A2V8NIV0-F1
#
_entry.id   AF-A0A2V8NIV0-F1
#
_cell.length_a   1.000
_cell.length_b   1.000
_cell.length_c   1.000
_cell.angle_alpha   90.00
_cell.angle_beta   90.00
_cell.angle_gamma   90.00
#
_symmetry.space_group_name_H-M   'P 1'
#
loop_
_entity.id
_entity.type
_entity.pdbx_description
1 polymer ?
#
loop_
_entity_poly.entity_id
_entity_poly.type
_entity_poly.pdbx_seq_one_letter_code
_entity_poly.pdbx_strand_id
1 'polypeptide(L)'
;MSKPALQPISSASFSVTAERPRSEGKFLYVGDEKSWIRGVTYGTFRPDGRGSEYHDVERVAQDFALIAANGMNAIRTYTAPPRWLLDAAQGCGLRVMVGLPWEQHVAFLEDKKRQRSIENAVRAG
;
A
#
# COMPACT_ATOMS: atom_id res chain seq x y z
N MET A 1 -24.32 -31.11 30.20
CA MET A 1 -24.42 -30.30 28.97
C MET A 1 -23.02 -29.81 28.60
N SER A 2 -22.39 -30.44 27.60
CA SER A 2 -20.99 -30.16 27.22
C SER A 2 -20.91 -28.91 26.35
N LYS A 3 -20.03 -27.96 26.72
CA LYS A 3 -19.66 -26.81 25.89
C LYS A 3 -19.00 -27.32 24.59
N PRO A 4 -19.35 -26.80 23.40
CA PRO A 4 -18.63 -27.13 22.18
C PRO A 4 -17.23 -26.56 22.26
N ALA A 5 -16.22 -27.40 22.01
CA ALA A 5 -14.83 -26.98 21.91
C ALA A 5 -14.65 -26.13 20.65
N LEU A 6 -14.14 -24.91 20.81
CA LEU A 6 -13.69 -24.08 19.71
C LEU A 6 -12.50 -24.78 19.06
N GLN A 7 -12.67 -25.18 17.80
CA GLN A 7 -11.58 -25.74 17.00
C GLN A 7 -10.56 -24.62 16.68
N PRO A 8 -9.26 -24.93 16.65
CA PRO A 8 -8.27 -23.94 16.26
C PRO A 8 -8.53 -23.48 14.83
N ILE A 9 -8.55 -22.17 14.63
CA ILE A 9 -8.56 -21.57 13.30
C ILE A 9 -7.31 -22.08 12.58
N SER A 10 -7.51 -22.82 11.49
CA SER A 10 -6.42 -23.34 10.66
C SER A 10 -5.44 -22.21 10.37
N SER A 11 -4.18 -22.39 10.79
CA SER A 11 -3.09 -21.49 10.47
C SER A 11 -2.75 -21.67 9.00
N ALA A 12 -3.58 -21.08 8.13
CA ALA A 12 -3.21 -20.90 6.73
C ALA A 12 -1.95 -20.04 6.72
N SER A 13 -0.84 -20.64 6.33
CA SER A 13 0.37 -19.92 6.00
C SER A 13 0.07 -19.01 4.82
N PHE A 14 -0.21 -17.73 5.08
CA PHE A 14 -0.36 -16.72 4.05
C PHE A 14 1.04 -16.40 3.49
N SER A 15 1.55 -17.28 2.63
CA SER A 15 2.56 -16.87 1.66
C SER A 15 1.83 -16.51 0.37
N VAL A 16 1.28 -15.31 0.34
CA VAL A 16 1.04 -14.64 -0.94
C VAL A 16 2.22 -13.70 -1.12
N THR A 17 3.34 -14.25 -1.60
CA THR A 17 4.30 -13.43 -2.34
C THR A 17 3.55 -12.88 -3.55
N ALA A 18 2.92 -11.72 -3.38
CA ALA A 18 2.22 -11.06 -4.45
C ALA A 18 3.24 -10.80 -5.57
N GLU A 19 3.05 -11.46 -6.71
CA GLU A 19 3.99 -11.34 -7.81
C GLU A 19 4.17 -9.87 -8.20
N ARG A 20 5.43 -9.49 -8.46
CA ARG A 20 5.80 -8.11 -8.73
C ARG A 20 5.24 -7.71 -10.10
N PRO A 21 4.50 -6.60 -10.21
CA PRO A 21 4.06 -6.11 -11.50
C PRO A 21 5.25 -5.78 -12.39
N ARG A 22 5.15 -6.14 -13.65
CA ARG A 22 6.16 -5.88 -14.67
C ARG A 22 5.54 -5.11 -15.83
N SER A 23 6.32 -4.23 -16.44
CA SER A 23 5.89 -3.52 -17.65
C SER A 23 6.30 -4.33 -18.87
N GLU A 24 5.35 -4.60 -19.77
CA GLU A 24 5.61 -5.08 -21.12
C GLU A 24 5.04 -4.08 -22.12
N GLY A 25 5.94 -3.29 -22.72
CA GLY A 25 5.56 -2.19 -23.60
C GLY A 25 4.66 -1.19 -22.86
N LYS A 26 3.39 -1.12 -23.27
CA LYS A 26 2.39 -0.20 -22.69
C LYS A 26 1.46 -0.84 -21.65
N PHE A 27 1.69 -2.10 -21.31
CA PHE A 27 0.81 -2.86 -20.42
C PHE A 27 1.53 -3.32 -19.16
N LEU A 28 0.77 -3.49 -18.08
CA LEU A 28 1.26 -4.09 -16.84
C LEU A 28 0.85 -5.55 -16.80
N TYR A 29 1.76 -6.41 -16.36
CA TYR A 29 1.55 -7.83 -16.13
C TYR A 29 1.85 -8.19 -14.69
N VAL A 30 1.13 -9.18 -14.19
CA VAL A 30 1.40 -9.88 -12.93
C VAL A 30 1.46 -11.36 -13.31
N GLY A 31 2.64 -11.95 -13.17
CA GLY A 31 2.94 -13.25 -13.78
C GLY A 31 2.77 -13.20 -15.29
N ASP A 32 1.95 -14.11 -15.79
CA ASP A 32 1.60 -14.25 -17.21
C ASP A 32 0.29 -13.52 -17.57
N GLU A 33 -0.37 -12.90 -16.58
CA GLU A 33 -1.65 -12.22 -16.79
C GLU A 33 -1.48 -10.71 -16.94
N LYS A 34 -2.16 -10.17 -17.96
CA LYS A 34 -2.27 -8.72 -18.13
C LYS A 34 -3.13 -8.15 -17.00
N SER A 35 -2.53 -7.25 -16.22
CA SER A 35 -3.17 -6.61 -15.06
C SER A 35 -3.78 -5.26 -15.46
N TRP A 36 -5.11 -5.18 -15.45
CA TRP A 36 -5.84 -3.92 -15.56
C TRP A 36 -5.97 -3.24 -14.20
N ILE A 37 -5.51 -2.00 -14.10
CA ILE A 37 -5.60 -1.23 -12.85
C ILE A 37 -7.00 -0.64 -12.70
N ARG A 38 -7.70 -1.03 -11.63
CA ARG A 38 -8.96 -0.45 -11.16
C ARG A 38 -8.67 0.20 -9.82
N GLY A 39 -8.12 1.41 -9.92
CA GLY A 39 -7.52 2.12 -8.81
C GLY A 39 -8.40 3.23 -8.26
N VAL A 40 -8.29 3.46 -6.95
CA VAL A 40 -8.85 4.64 -6.28
C VAL A 40 -7.75 5.42 -5.54
N THR A 41 -7.94 6.71 -5.31
CA THR A 41 -7.03 7.51 -4.48
C THR A 41 -7.37 7.30 -3.00
N TYR A 42 -6.35 7.20 -2.15
CA TYR A 42 -6.51 7.06 -0.70
C TYR A 42 -5.67 8.12 0.02
N GLY A 43 -6.36 9.09 0.65
CA GLY A 43 -5.75 10.24 1.31
C GLY A 43 -5.45 11.43 0.37
N THR A 44 -4.74 12.45 0.86
CA THR A 44 -4.35 12.62 2.27
C THR A 44 -5.56 13.00 3.13
N PHE A 45 -5.64 12.43 4.32
CA PHE A 45 -6.68 12.77 5.29
C PHE A 45 -6.16 13.85 6.26
N ARG A 46 -7.06 14.38 7.09
CA ARG A 46 -6.65 15.30 8.16
C ARG A 46 -5.62 14.58 9.07
N PRO A 47 -4.45 15.19 9.35
CA PRO A 47 -3.48 14.59 10.24
C PRO A 47 -4.04 14.32 11.64
N ASP A 48 -3.64 13.20 12.24
CA ASP A 48 -3.91 12.90 13.64
C ASP A 48 -2.96 13.67 14.58
N GLY A 49 -3.08 13.43 15.89
CA GLY A 49 -2.20 14.05 16.90
C GLY A 49 -0.71 13.66 16.80
N ARG A 50 -0.36 12.70 15.94
CA ARG A 50 1.00 12.26 15.64
C ARG A 50 1.48 12.71 14.26
N GLY A 51 0.66 13.45 13.52
CA GLY A 51 0.96 13.91 12.17
C GLY A 51 0.73 12.87 11.08
N SER A 52 0.12 11.71 11.39
CA SER A 52 -0.24 10.72 10.38
C SER A 52 -1.43 11.23 9.57
N GLU A 53 -1.25 11.34 8.25
CA GLU A 53 -2.31 11.68 7.29
C GLU A 53 -3.21 10.49 6.92
N TYR A 54 -3.06 9.37 7.64
CA TYR A 54 -3.88 8.18 7.54
C TYR A 54 -4.61 7.93 8.85
N HIS A 55 -5.80 7.30 8.77
CA HIS A 55 -6.54 6.81 9.93
C HIS A 55 -5.77 5.69 10.66
N ASP A 56 -6.30 5.21 11.79
CA ASP A 56 -5.74 4.05 12.49
C ASP A 56 -5.78 2.76 11.65
N VAL A 57 -4.98 1.78 12.06
CA VAL A 57 -4.76 0.52 11.33
C VAL A 57 -6.09 -0.22 11.10
N GLU A 58 -6.95 -0.25 12.12
CA GLU A 58 -8.25 -0.91 12.08
C GLU A 58 -9.17 -0.26 11.05
N ARG A 59 -9.21 1.07 11.00
CA ARG A 59 -10.02 1.81 10.04
C ARG A 59 -9.51 1.63 8.62
N VAL A 60 -8.20 1.74 8.41
CA VAL A 60 -7.58 1.53 7.09
C VAL A 60 -7.85 0.11 6.58
N ALA A 61 -7.75 -0.91 7.43
CA ALA A 61 -8.05 -2.29 7.05
C ALA A 61 -9.52 -2.46 6.62
N GLN A 62 -10.47 -1.81 7.31
CA GLN A 62 -11.88 -1.81 6.93
C GLN A 62 -12.10 -1.11 5.58
N ASP A 63 -11.50 0.07 5.39
CA ASP A 63 -11.61 0.82 4.14
C ASP A 63 -11.07 -0.01 2.97
N PHE A 64 -9.92 -0.67 3.14
CA PHE A 64 -9.31 -1.52 2.11
C PHE A 64 -10.13 -2.76 1.80
N ALA A 65 -10.71 -3.40 2.81
CA ALA A 65 -11.63 -4.50 2.61
C ALA A 65 -12.86 -4.08 1.79
N LEU A 66 -13.42 -2.90 2.06
CA LEU A 66 -14.53 -2.34 1.29
C LEU A 66 -14.12 -1.98 -0.14
N ILE A 67 -12.95 -1.37 -0.34
CA ILE A 67 -12.41 -1.06 -1.67
C ILE A 67 -12.26 -2.33 -2.50
N ALA A 68 -11.65 -3.38 -1.93
CA ALA A 68 -11.48 -4.67 -2.58
C ALA A 68 -12.84 -5.35 -2.87
N ALA A 69 -13.78 -5.32 -1.93
CA ALA A 69 -15.12 -5.88 -2.10
C ALA A 69 -15.93 -5.17 -3.20
N ASN A 70 -15.62 -3.91 -3.50
CA ASN A 70 -16.20 -3.16 -4.62
C ASN A 70 -15.45 -3.39 -5.95
N GLY A 71 -14.56 -4.38 -6.01
CA GLY A 71 -13.87 -4.79 -7.24
C GLY A 71 -12.69 -3.91 -7.64
N MET A 72 -12.23 -3.03 -6.76
CA MET A 72 -10.98 -2.29 -6.97
C MET A 72 -9.78 -3.18 -6.62
N ASN A 73 -8.65 -2.99 -7.30
CA ASN A 73 -7.45 -3.80 -7.10
C ASN A 73 -6.19 -2.97 -6.82
N ALA A 74 -6.33 -1.64 -6.76
CA ALA A 74 -5.23 -0.77 -6.45
C ALA A 74 -5.68 0.49 -5.69
N ILE A 75 -4.75 1.06 -4.95
CA ILE A 75 -4.87 2.39 -4.37
C ILE A 75 -3.69 3.26 -4.81
N ARG A 76 -3.90 4.57 -4.83
CA ARG A 76 -2.84 5.58 -4.98
C ARG A 76 -2.72 6.41 -3.72
N THR A 77 -1.52 6.54 -3.19
CA THR A 77 -1.18 7.51 -2.14
C THR A 77 -0.49 8.73 -2.74
N TYR A 78 -0.53 9.87 -2.04
CA TYR A 78 0.14 11.10 -2.48
C TYR A 78 1.54 11.27 -1.87
N THR A 79 1.75 10.65 -0.71
CA THR A 79 3.01 10.59 0.03
C THR A 79 3.48 9.14 0.15
N ALA A 80 4.75 8.95 0.53
CA ALA A 80 5.23 7.63 0.93
C ALA A 80 4.37 7.15 2.11
N PRO A 81 3.68 6.01 2.00
CA PRO A 81 2.90 5.51 3.12
C PRO A 81 3.80 4.76 4.12
N PRO A 82 3.41 4.72 5.39
CA PRO A 82 4.08 3.86 6.36
C PRO A 82 3.91 2.38 5.97
N ARG A 83 4.87 1.54 6.38
CA ARG A 83 4.88 0.10 6.01
C ARG A 83 3.61 -0.65 6.39
N TRP A 84 3.04 -0.35 7.57
CA TRP A 84 1.83 -1.02 8.04
C TRP A 84 0.64 -0.82 7.08
N LEU A 85 0.60 0.31 6.35
CA LEU A 85 -0.44 0.56 5.35
C LEU A 85 -0.22 -0.32 4.12
N LEU A 86 1.04 -0.54 3.71
CA LEU A 86 1.38 -1.47 2.63
C LEU A 86 1.03 -2.92 3.02
N ASP A 87 1.29 -3.31 4.27
CA ASP A 87 0.92 -4.62 4.80
C ASP A 87 -0.61 -4.81 4.80
N ALA A 88 -1.36 -3.78 5.22
CA ALA A 88 -2.83 -3.78 5.17
C ALA A 88 -3.35 -3.90 3.72
N ALA A 89 -2.77 -3.15 2.77
CA ALA A 89 -3.14 -3.23 1.37
C ALA A 89 -2.88 -4.63 0.80
N GLN A 90 -1.72 -5.22 1.10
CA GLN A 90 -1.39 -6.60 0.71
C GLN A 90 -2.39 -7.60 1.29
N GLY A 91 -2.77 -7.45 2.57
CA GLY A 91 -3.77 -8.30 3.23
C GLY A 91 -5.14 -8.29 2.54
N CYS A 92 -5.49 -7.19 1.87
CA CYS A 92 -6.73 -7.06 1.08
C CYS A 92 -6.54 -7.33 -0.41
N GLY A 93 -5.36 -7.77 -0.86
CA GLY A 93 -5.06 -8.00 -2.28
C GLY A 93 -4.98 -6.72 -3.12
N LEU A 94 -4.81 -5.56 -2.49
CA LEU A 94 -4.67 -4.27 -3.15
C LEU A 94 -3.20 -3.99 -3.47
N ARG A 95 -2.94 -3.45 -4.66
CA ARG A 95 -1.63 -2.91 -5.05
C ARG A 95 -1.55 -1.42 -4.76
N VAL A 96 -0.37 -0.91 -4.43
CA VAL A 96 -0.20 0.51 -4.08
C VAL A 96 0.67 1.22 -5.11
N MET A 97 0.11 2.27 -5.72
CA MET A 97 0.89 3.25 -6.48
C MET A 97 1.29 4.38 -5.53
N VAL A 98 2.54 4.36 -5.09
CA VAL A 98 3.07 5.34 -4.14
C VAL A 98 3.42 6.64 -4.86
N GLY A 99 2.70 7.71 -4.55
CA GLY A 99 3.07 9.06 -4.92
C GLY A 99 4.17 9.58 -4.00
N LEU A 100 5.13 10.31 -4.57
CA LEU A 100 6.14 11.05 -3.82
C LEU A 100 5.97 12.54 -4.16
N PRO A 101 5.73 13.42 -3.19
CA PRO A 101 5.63 14.85 -3.46
C PRO A 101 6.96 15.34 -4.03
N TRP A 102 6.92 15.86 -5.25
CA TRP A 102 8.07 16.46 -5.92
C TRP A 102 8.06 17.97 -5.67
N GLU A 103 8.99 18.48 -4.86
CA GLU A 103 9.24 19.92 -4.80
C GLU A 103 9.88 20.36 -6.12
N GLN A 104 9.13 21.07 -6.98
CA GLN A 104 9.53 21.51 -8.33
C GLN A 104 10.77 22.43 -8.37
N HIS A 105 11.44 22.67 -7.23
CA HIS A 105 12.55 23.60 -7.08
C HIS A 105 13.85 22.93 -6.61
N VAL A 106 13.89 21.60 -6.58
CA VAL A 106 15.02 20.87 -6.02
C VAL A 106 15.90 20.28 -7.12
N ALA A 107 17.01 20.95 -7.45
CA ALA A 107 18.12 20.35 -8.18
C ALA A 107 18.89 19.35 -7.28
N PHE A 108 18.30 18.18 -7.01
CA PHE A 108 18.87 17.15 -6.12
C PHE A 108 19.89 16.24 -6.79
N LEU A 109 19.90 16.14 -8.13
CA LEU A 109 20.78 15.19 -8.83
C LEU A 109 22.27 15.53 -8.66
N GLU A 110 22.61 16.78 -8.35
CA GLU A 110 23.98 17.22 -8.12
C GLU A 110 24.40 17.14 -6.64
N ASP A 111 23.44 16.98 -5.71
CA ASP A 111 23.69 16.96 -4.27
C ASP A 111 23.48 15.55 -3.67
N LYS A 112 24.59 14.84 -3.46
CA LYS A 112 24.62 13.51 -2.83
C LYS A 112 24.05 13.48 -1.41
N LYS A 113 24.11 14.59 -0.65
CA LYS A 113 23.50 14.66 0.69
C LYS A 113 21.98 14.70 0.55
N ARG A 114 21.48 15.46 -0.42
CA ARG A 114 20.04 15.55 -0.71
C ARG A 114 19.46 14.24 -1.25
N GLN A 115 20.17 13.55 -2.15
CA GLN A 115 19.78 12.21 -2.61
C GLN A 115 19.56 11.24 -1.45
N ARG A 116 20.54 11.17 -0.53
CA ARG A 116 20.44 10.32 0.68
C ARG A 116 19.27 10.72 1.57
N SER A 117 19.01 12.02 1.72
CA SER A 117 17.85 12.49 2.50
C SER A 117 16.52 12.05 1.89
N ILE A 118 16.39 12.11 0.55
CA ILE A 118 15.19 11.65 -0.17
C ILE A 118 15.01 10.14 0.02
N GLU A 119 16.07 9.34 -0.19
CA GLU A 119 16.02 7.90 0.02
C GLU A 119 15.62 7.53 1.46
N ASN A 120 16.19 8.23 2.45
CA ASN A 120 15.87 8.01 3.87
C ASN A 120 14.40 8.34 4.16
N ALA A 121 13.88 9.44 3.63
CA ALA A 121 12.48 9.82 3.78
C ALA A 121 11.55 8.75 3.17
N VAL A 122 11.83 8.29 1.94
CA VAL A 122 11.05 7.24 1.29
C VAL A 122 11.11 5.90 2.05
N ARG A 123 12.26 5.56 2.64
CA ARG A 123 12.42 4.33 3.45
C ARG A 123 11.70 4.39 4.78
N ALA A 124 11.56 5.59 5.36
CA ALA A 124 10.86 5.81 6.62
C ALA A 124 9.33 5.65 6.46
N GLY A 125 8.80 6.04 5.29
CA GLY A 125 7.36 6.13 5.05
C GLY A 125 6.86 7.46 5.53
#